data_AF-A0A2E9CF50-F1
#
_entry.id   AF-A0A2E9CF50-F1
#
_cell.length_a   1.000
_cell.length_b   1.000
_cell.length_c   1.000
_cell.angle_alpha   90.00
_cell.angle_beta   90.00
_cell.angle_gamma   90.00
#
_symmetry.space_group_name_H-M   'P 1'
#
loop_
_entity.id
_entity.type
_entity.pdbx_description
1 polymer ?
#
loop_
_entity_poly.entity_id
_entity_poly.type
_entity_poly.pdbx_seq_one_letter_code
_entity_poly.pdbx_strand_id
1 'polypeptide(L)'
;KDLRNRGYIVNQGKGSSFFFRLYTRGSIPKKDTAKFYVTPLQEGTSINLHELDDLVTLSYNSKKELVLGLVDSSGDVSYLKVNELNPNKIDNPKLSNWDWEKLWTDFHK
;
A
#
# COMPACT_ATOMS: atom_id res chain seq x y z
N LYS A 1 -9.11 9.69 -11.66
CA LYS A 1 -10.53 10.09 -11.83
C LYS A 1 -11.38 9.52 -10.70
N ASP A 2 -11.39 8.19 -10.52
CA ASP A 2 -12.13 7.49 -9.47
C ASP A 2 -11.96 8.11 -8.06
N LEU A 3 -10.73 8.28 -7.56
CA LEU A 3 -10.46 8.87 -6.24
C LEU A 3 -11.13 10.25 -6.01
N ARG A 4 -11.15 11.11 -7.04
CA ARG A 4 -11.81 12.42 -6.97
C ARG A 4 -13.33 12.29 -6.93
N ASN A 5 -13.89 11.38 -7.73
CA ASN A 5 -15.32 11.07 -7.72
C ASN A 5 -15.78 10.52 -6.38
N ARG A 6 -14.90 9.81 -5.65
CA ARG A 6 -15.13 9.34 -4.27
C ARG A 6 -14.95 10.42 -3.20
N GLY A 7 -14.74 11.69 -3.59
CA GLY A 7 -14.65 12.84 -2.69
C GLY A 7 -13.28 13.04 -2.04
N TYR A 8 -12.25 12.29 -2.44
CA TYR A 8 -10.89 12.53 -1.96
C TYR A 8 -10.24 13.67 -2.74
N ILE A 9 -9.40 14.42 -2.03
CA ILE A 9 -8.52 15.40 -2.68
C ILE A 9 -7.24 14.68 -3.09
N VAL A 10 -6.88 14.79 -4.37
CA VAL A 10 -5.77 14.06 -4.99
C VAL A 10 -4.71 15.04 -5.49
N ASN A 11 -3.51 14.95 -4.93
CA ASN A 11 -2.33 15.64 -5.44
C ASN A 11 -1.34 14.63 -6.02
N GLN A 12 -0.57 15.04 -7.04
CA GLN A 12 0.49 14.21 -7.55
C GLN A 12 1.61 14.03 -6.51
N GLY A 13 2.12 12.81 -6.45
CA GLY A 13 3.33 12.46 -5.73
C GLY A 13 4.59 12.76 -6.54
N LYS A 14 5.74 12.62 -5.88
CA LYS A 14 7.02 12.56 -6.59
C LYS A 14 7.11 11.15 -7.15
N GLY A 15 6.94 11.01 -8.46
CA GLY A 15 6.71 9.73 -9.16
C GLY A 15 7.79 8.65 -9.01
N SER A 16 8.90 8.91 -8.31
CA SER A 16 9.89 7.90 -7.91
C SER A 16 9.58 7.22 -6.58
N SER A 17 8.53 7.66 -5.86
CA SER A 17 8.26 7.21 -4.48
C SER A 17 6.81 6.85 -4.21
N PHE A 18 5.86 7.40 -4.95
CA PHE A 18 4.42 7.06 -4.97
C PHE A 18 3.76 7.98 -6.02
N PHE A 19 2.62 7.56 -6.56
CA PHE A 19 1.96 8.33 -7.62
C PHE A 19 1.07 9.45 -7.10
N PHE A 20 0.34 9.21 -5.99
CA PHE A 20 -0.61 10.19 -5.45
C PHE A 20 -0.52 10.35 -3.94
N ARG A 21 -0.77 11.59 -3.49
CA ARG A 21 -1.12 11.89 -2.09
C ARG A 21 -2.62 12.11 -2.00
N LEU A 22 -3.27 11.42 -1.09
CA LEU A 22 -4.70 11.61 -0.80
C LEU A 22 -4.91 12.28 0.53
N TYR A 23 -5.85 13.23 0.54
CA TYR A 23 -6.39 13.83 1.75
C TYR A 23 -7.82 13.31 1.95
N THR A 24 -8.22 13.22 3.21
CA THR A 24 -9.58 12.85 3.59
C THR A 24 -10.61 13.82 3.02
N ARG A 25 -11.86 13.36 2.96
CA ARG A 25 -12.99 14.19 2.51
C ARG A 25 -13.09 15.44 3.40
N GLY A 26 -13.30 16.59 2.79
CA GLY A 26 -13.42 17.88 3.50
C GLY A 26 -12.09 18.45 4.00
N SER A 27 -10.95 17.82 3.73
CA SER A 27 -9.64 18.40 4.07
C SER A 27 -9.36 19.67 3.27
N ILE A 28 -8.57 20.57 3.86
CA ILE A 28 -8.11 21.80 3.23
C ILE A 28 -6.66 21.61 2.77
N PRO A 29 -6.40 21.60 1.45
CA PRO A 29 -5.05 21.49 0.92
C PRO A 29 -4.15 22.59 1.50
N LYS A 30 -2.90 22.25 1.83
CA LYS A 30 -1.88 23.10 2.49
C LYS A 30 -2.04 23.26 4.01
N LYS A 31 -3.24 23.07 4.58
CA LYS A 31 -3.45 23.08 6.03
C LYS A 31 -3.39 21.68 6.62
N ASP A 32 -4.06 20.75 5.96
CA ASP A 32 -4.09 19.35 6.38
C ASP A 32 -2.96 18.55 5.75
N THR A 33 -2.59 17.45 6.40
CA THR A 33 -1.60 16.51 5.86
C THR A 33 -2.29 15.41 5.08
N ALA A 34 -1.59 14.87 4.07
CA ALA A 34 -2.09 13.70 3.36
C ALA A 34 -2.27 12.54 4.34
N LYS A 35 -3.25 11.67 4.12
CA LYS A 35 -3.46 10.46 4.91
C LYS A 35 -2.92 9.22 4.21
N PHE A 36 -3.00 9.19 2.88
CA PHE A 36 -2.63 8.02 2.09
C PHE A 36 -1.61 8.37 1.01
N TYR A 37 -0.74 7.41 0.72
CA TYR A 37 -0.02 7.33 -0.54
C TYR A 37 -0.64 6.25 -1.41
N VAL A 38 -0.83 6.56 -2.69
CA VAL A 38 -1.44 5.62 -3.64
C VAL A 38 -0.53 5.41 -4.84
N THR A 39 -0.31 4.15 -5.16
CA THR A 39 0.39 3.70 -6.36
C THR A 39 -0.58 2.85 -7.20
N PRO A 40 -0.95 3.29 -8.42
CA PRO A 40 -1.71 2.46 -9.34
C PRO A 40 -0.83 1.35 -9.90
N LEU A 41 -1.39 0.15 -10.01
CA LEU A 41 -0.77 -1.01 -10.65
C LEU A 41 -1.77 -1.60 -11.64
N GLN A 42 -1.28 -2.15 -12.75
CA GLN A 42 -2.15 -2.88 -13.67
C GLN A 42 -2.43 -4.27 -13.10
N GLU A 43 -3.69 -4.70 -13.08
CA GLU A 43 -4.05 -6.03 -12.62
C GLU A 43 -3.38 -7.11 -13.48
N GLY A 44 -2.90 -8.18 -12.83
CA GLY A 44 -2.17 -9.26 -13.48
C GLY A 44 -0.70 -8.96 -13.81
N THR A 45 -0.18 -7.78 -13.45
CA THR A 45 1.24 -7.44 -13.60
C THR A 45 2.03 -7.67 -12.31
N SER A 46 3.33 -7.93 -12.45
CA SER A 46 4.23 -8.07 -11.31
C SER A 46 4.76 -6.71 -10.86
N ILE A 47 4.87 -6.53 -9.55
CA ILE A 47 5.61 -5.43 -8.92
C ILE A 47 6.96 -5.95 -8.42
N ASN A 48 8.01 -5.15 -8.57
CA ASN A 48 9.31 -5.48 -7.99
C ASN A 48 9.22 -5.42 -6.45
N LEU A 49 9.71 -6.44 -5.75
CA LEU A 49 9.65 -6.47 -4.29
C LEU A 49 10.45 -5.34 -3.62
N HIS A 50 11.58 -4.93 -4.21
CA HIS A 50 12.33 -3.78 -3.71
C HIS A 50 11.55 -2.48 -3.86
N GLU A 51 10.86 -2.30 -4.99
CA GLU A 51 9.99 -1.14 -5.18
C GLU A 51 8.86 -1.14 -4.15
N LEU A 52 8.23 -2.29 -3.92
CA LEU A 52 7.19 -2.40 -2.89
C LEU A 52 7.73 -2.09 -1.49
N ASP A 53 8.92 -2.58 -1.13
CA ASP A 53 9.57 -2.31 0.14
C ASP A 53 9.89 -0.82 0.34
N ASP A 54 10.37 -0.15 -0.72
CA ASP A 54 10.61 1.29 -0.72
C ASP A 54 9.31 2.07 -0.48
N LEU A 55 8.21 1.68 -1.15
CA LEU A 55 6.89 2.27 -0.95
C LEU A 55 6.40 2.10 0.49
N VAL A 56 6.56 0.89 1.05
CA VAL A 56 6.16 0.56 2.43
C VAL A 56 6.96 1.40 3.42
N THR A 57 8.29 1.35 3.34
CA THR A 57 9.21 2.09 4.21
C THR A 57 8.93 3.58 4.18
N LEU A 58 8.73 4.16 2.99
CA LEU A 58 8.45 5.57 2.83
C LEU A 58 7.08 5.97 3.42
N SER A 59 6.06 5.15 3.22
CA SER A 59 4.73 5.38 3.82
C SER A 59 4.79 5.32 5.35
N TYR A 60 5.48 4.31 5.89
CA TYR A 60 5.69 4.11 7.31
C TYR A 60 6.41 5.29 7.96
N ASN A 61 7.57 5.68 7.42
CA ASN A 61 8.38 6.79 7.93
C ASN A 61 7.64 8.13 7.93
N SER A 62 6.78 8.34 6.93
CA SER A 62 5.97 9.56 6.84
C SER A 62 4.64 9.49 7.60
N LYS A 63 4.36 8.37 8.29
CA LYS A 63 3.10 8.11 9.00
C LYS A 63 1.89 8.26 8.07
N LYS A 64 1.97 7.62 6.91
CA LYS A 64 0.92 7.57 5.88
C LYS A 64 0.57 6.12 5.61
N GLU A 65 -0.67 5.89 5.23
CA GLU A 65 -1.11 4.55 4.83
C GLU A 65 -0.78 4.34 3.35
N LEU A 66 -0.14 3.21 3.01
CA LEU A 66 0.08 2.80 1.63
C LEU A 66 -1.17 2.07 1.10
N VAL A 67 -1.63 2.50 -0.07
CA VAL A 67 -2.73 1.88 -0.80
C VAL A 67 -2.28 1.58 -2.23
N LEU A 68 -2.49 0.34 -2.68
CA LEU A 68 -2.30 -0.05 -4.07
C LEU A 68 -3.65 0.05 -4.79
N GLY A 69 -3.69 0.75 -5.92
CA GLY A 69 -4.86 0.82 -6.78
C GLY A 69 -4.69 -0.13 -7.96
N LEU A 70 -5.26 -1.32 -7.89
CA LEU A 70 -5.24 -2.28 -8.98
C LEU A 70 -6.25 -1.86 -10.04
N VAL A 71 -5.78 -1.54 -11.24
CA VAL A 71 -6.60 -1.13 -12.38
C VAL A 71 -6.72 -2.31 -13.34
N ASP A 72 -7.94 -2.74 -13.60
CA ASP A 72 -8.22 -3.84 -14.53
C ASP A 72 -8.23 -3.36 -16.00
N SER A 73 -8.53 -4.28 -16.92
CA SER A 73 -8.62 -3.96 -18.35
C SER A 73 -9.88 -3.15 -18.73
N SER A 74 -10.90 -3.13 -17.89
CA SER A 74 -12.14 -2.37 -18.08
C SER A 74 -12.03 -0.92 -17.56
N GLY A 75 -11.01 -0.64 -16.76
CA GLY A 75 -10.76 0.64 -16.10
C GLY A 75 -11.36 0.74 -14.70
N ASP A 76 -11.91 -0.35 -14.17
CA ASP A 76 -12.34 -0.47 -12.79
C ASP A 76 -11.14 -0.58 -11.86
N VAL A 77 -11.29 -0.08 -10.62
CA VAL A 77 -10.20 0.03 -9.67
C VAL A 77 -10.53 -0.64 -8.34
N SER A 78 -9.68 -1.58 -7.95
CA SER A 78 -9.69 -2.21 -6.62
C SER A 78 -8.60 -1.61 -5.74
N TYR A 79 -8.95 -1.22 -4.51
CA TYR A 79 -8.00 -0.60 -3.58
C TYR A 79 -7.59 -1.58 -2.48
N LEU A 80 -6.29 -1.87 -2.40
CA LEU A 80 -5.70 -2.73 -1.37
C LEU A 80 -4.86 -1.90 -0.41
N LYS A 81 -5.13 -2.01 0.88
CA LYS A 81 -4.30 -1.41 1.92
C LYS A 81 -3.15 -2.35 2.27
N VAL A 82 -1.93 -1.84 2.24
CA VAL A 82 -0.73 -2.58 2.63
C VAL A 82 -0.47 -2.32 4.10
N ASN A 83 -0.25 -3.39 4.87
CA ASN A 83 0.14 -3.31 6.27
C ASN A 83 1.39 -4.17 6.49
N GLU A 84 2.35 -3.64 7.23
CA GLU A 84 3.42 -4.45 7.77
C GLU A 84 2.85 -5.36 8.86
N LEU A 85 3.21 -6.63 8.78
CA LEU A 85 2.73 -7.65 9.68
C LEU A 85 3.93 -8.21 10.43
N ASN A 86 3.93 -8.07 11.75
CA ASN A 86 4.95 -8.66 12.62
C ASN A 86 4.41 -9.99 13.15
N PRO A 87 4.91 -11.15 12.67
CA PRO A 87 4.39 -12.47 13.04
C PRO A 87 4.32 -12.69 14.55
N ASN A 88 5.29 -12.17 15.30
CA ASN A 88 5.40 -12.35 16.75
C ASN A 88 4.36 -11.54 17.55
N LYS A 89 3.63 -10.61 16.90
CA LYS A 89 2.59 -9.78 17.52
C LYS A 89 1.18 -10.18 17.09
N ILE A 90 1.03 -11.28 16.35
CA ILE A 90 -0.26 -11.74 15.87
C ILE A 90 -0.82 -12.73 16.88
N ASP A 91 -1.87 -12.33 17.60
CA ASP A 91 -2.73 -13.25 18.36
C ASP A 91 -3.61 -14.05 17.40
N ASN A 92 -2.99 -14.92 16.59
CA ASN A 92 -3.69 -15.87 15.72
C ASN A 92 -3.10 -17.27 15.93
N PRO A 93 -3.83 -18.18 16.60
CA PRO A 93 -3.33 -19.50 16.95
C PRO A 93 -3.01 -20.40 15.73
N LYS A 94 -3.51 -20.06 14.53
CA LYS A 94 -3.14 -20.77 13.29
C LYS A 94 -1.77 -20.36 12.74
N LEU A 95 -1.31 -19.14 13.01
CA LEU A 95 -0.03 -18.59 12.51
C LEU A 95 1.08 -18.63 13.55
N SER A 96 0.74 -18.66 14.85
CA SER A 96 1.71 -18.76 15.95
C SER A 96 2.46 -20.09 15.98
N ASN A 97 1.85 -21.16 15.43
CA ASN A 97 2.41 -22.52 15.46
C ASN A 97 3.22 -22.84 14.19
N TRP A 98 3.38 -21.87 13.29
CA TRP A 98 4.18 -22.06 12.08
C TRP A 98 5.64 -21.78 12.41
N ASP A 99 6.48 -22.79 12.18
CA ASP A 99 7.93 -22.65 12.23
C ASP A 99 8.40 -21.97 10.93
N TRP A 100 8.41 -20.64 10.97
CA TRP A 100 8.80 -19.80 9.84
C TRP A 100 10.25 -20.04 9.38
N GLU A 101 11.13 -20.43 10.30
CA GLU A 101 12.54 -20.71 10.01
C GLU A 101 12.69 -22.03 9.25
N LYS A 102 11.94 -23.06 9.65
CA LYS A 102 11.84 -24.32 8.92
C LYS A 102 11.23 -24.15 7.53
N LEU A 103 10.11 -23.43 7.41
CA LEU A 103 9.45 -23.17 6.11
C LEU A 103 10.37 -22.42 5.13
N TRP A 104 11.12 -21.44 5.62
CA TRP A 104 12.09 -20.70 4.82
C TRP A 104 13.23 -21.61 4.33
N THR A 105 13.72 -22.49 5.21
CA THR A 105 14.79 -23.43 4.89
C THR A 105 14.37 -24.46 3.82
N ASP A 106 13.13 -24.96 3.89
CA ASP A 106 12.62 -25.95 2.94
C ASP A 106 12.29 -25.34 1.57
N PHE A 107 11.97 -24.04 1.48
CA PHE A 107 11.78 -23.35 0.19
C PHE A 107 13.10 -23.16 -0.59
N HIS A 108 14.23 -23.09 0.12
CA HIS A 108 15.56 -22.90 -0.46
C HIS A 108 16.36 -24.20 -0.66
N LYS A 109 15.74 -25.35 -0.41
CA LYS A 109 16.25 -26.67 -0.84
C LYS A 109 15.72 -27.01 -2.22
#